data_AF-A0A5B7TFH1-F1
#
_entry.id   AF-A0A5B7TFH1-F1
#
_cell.length_a   1.000
_cell.length_b   1.000
_cell.length_c   1.000
_cell.angle_alpha   90.00
_cell.angle_beta   90.00
_cell.angle_gamma   90.00
#
_symmetry.space_group_name_H-M   'P 1'
#
loop_
_entity.id
_entity.type
_entity.pdbx_description
1 polymer ?
#
loop_
_entity_poly.entity_id
_entity_poly.type
_entity_poly.pdbx_seq_one_letter_code
_entity_poly.pdbx_strand_id
1 'polypeptide(L)'
;MSKNCILETSKICNGCNKCNICDLNPEKICDNCGKCLEIDDKDYIEIKIEGILDGEEEIEEYIFEIEEGDNESLEENEDDGFNDCLYIEDIPKLKEEYDKKINEILRRKRVE
;
A
#
# COMPACT_ATOMS: atom_id res chain seq x y z
N MET A 1 16.11 -22.64 4.31
CA MET A 1 14.91 -21.77 4.21
C MET A 1 15.36 -20.39 3.77
N SER A 2 14.78 -19.87 2.71
CA SER A 2 15.06 -18.51 2.21
C SER A 2 14.17 -17.52 2.95
N LYS A 3 14.75 -16.48 3.55
CA LYS A 3 13.98 -15.41 4.21
C LYS A 3 13.62 -14.33 3.18
N ASN A 4 12.44 -13.74 3.30
CA ASN A 4 12.07 -12.57 2.51
C ASN A 4 12.83 -11.33 2.99
N CYS A 5 12.96 -10.33 2.12
CA CYS A 5 13.54 -9.05 2.45
C CYS A 5 12.57 -8.26 3.34
N ILE A 6 13.09 -7.63 4.40
CA ILE A 6 12.28 -6.81 5.32
C ILE A 6 11.82 -5.49 4.67
N LEU A 7 12.61 -4.94 3.76
CA LEU A 7 12.27 -3.71 3.04
C LEU A 7 11.36 -3.98 1.84
N GLU A 8 11.37 -5.20 1.29
CA GLU A 8 10.61 -5.58 0.10
C GLU A 8 10.08 -7.01 0.27
N THR A 9 8.92 -7.15 0.90
CA THR A 9 8.34 -8.44 1.31
C THR A 9 8.08 -9.41 0.15
N SER A 10 7.93 -8.90 -1.07
CA SER A 10 7.77 -9.68 -2.31
C SER A 10 9.08 -10.28 -2.84
N LYS A 11 10.24 -9.94 -2.26
CA LYS A 11 11.56 -10.42 -2.72
C LYS A 11 12.24 -11.30 -1.69
N ILE A 12 12.96 -12.30 -2.18
CA ILE A 12 13.87 -13.12 -1.36
C ILE A 12 15.09 -12.27 -0.99
N CYS A 13 15.48 -12.32 0.29
CA CYS A 13 16.66 -11.62 0.76
C CYS A 13 17.92 -12.12 0.05
N ASN A 14 18.66 -11.20 -0.56
CA ASN A 14 19.89 -11.46 -1.30
C ASN A 14 21.17 -11.03 -0.55
N GLY A 15 21.04 -10.62 0.72
CA GLY A 15 22.18 -10.18 1.53
C GLY A 15 22.78 -8.83 1.12
N CYS A 16 22.02 -7.95 0.46
CA CYS A 16 22.52 -6.63 0.04
C CYS A 16 22.83 -5.66 1.19
N ASN A 17 22.46 -5.98 2.44
CA ASN A 17 22.70 -5.17 3.64
C ASN A 17 22.11 -3.74 3.63
N LYS A 18 21.22 -3.42 2.69
CA LYS A 18 20.55 -2.11 2.65
C LYS A 18 19.72 -1.82 3.90
N CYS A 19 19.12 -2.85 4.50
CA CYS A 19 18.36 -2.74 5.76
C CYS A 19 19.23 -2.35 6.97
N ASN A 20 20.56 -2.33 6.83
CA ASN A 20 21.48 -1.90 7.88
C ASN A 20 21.93 -0.44 7.70
N ILE A 21 21.48 0.26 6.66
CA ILE A 21 21.83 1.66 6.41
C ILE A 21 20.91 2.55 7.24
N CYS A 22 21.44 3.67 7.74
CA CYS A 22 20.66 4.64 8.50
C CYS A 22 19.68 5.39 7.58
N ASP A 23 18.40 5.41 7.96
CA ASP A 23 17.36 6.09 7.18
C ASP A 23 17.60 7.61 7.04
N LEU A 24 18.21 8.23 8.06
CA LEU A 24 18.57 9.66 8.03
C LEU A 24 19.89 9.95 7.30
N ASN A 25 20.80 8.98 7.23
CA ASN A 25 22.11 9.18 6.62
C ASN A 25 22.52 7.94 5.80
N PRO A 26 22.34 7.98 4.46
CA PRO A 26 22.69 6.88 3.56
C PRO A 26 24.16 6.45 3.57
N GLU A 27 25.07 7.31 4.06
CA GLU A 27 26.51 7.01 4.16
C GLU A 27 26.87 6.27 5.46
N LYS A 28 25.92 6.14 6.40
CA LYS A 28 26.14 5.59 7.74
C LYS A 28 25.46 4.22 7.90
N ILE A 29 26.18 3.26 8.47
CA ILE A 29 25.58 2.02 9.00
C ILE A 29 24.80 2.36 10.26
N CYS A 30 23.54 1.91 10.36
CA CYS A 30 22.69 2.13 11.51
C CYS A 30 23.36 1.58 12.78
N ASP A 31 23.56 2.46 13.75
CA ASP A 31 24.09 2.18 15.09
C ASP A 31 22.99 2.17 16.14
N ASN A 32 21.73 2.12 15.70
CA ASN A 32 20.55 2.10 16.56
C ASN A 32 20.43 3.32 17.50
N CYS A 33 20.97 4.49 17.10
CA CYS A 33 20.86 5.73 17.87
C CYS A 33 19.44 6.28 17.96
N GLY A 34 18.50 5.81 17.13
CA GLY A 34 17.07 6.17 17.20
C GLY A 34 16.72 7.60 16.79
N LYS A 35 17.65 8.40 16.29
CA LYS A 35 17.39 9.77 15.81
C LYS A 35 16.31 9.88 14.75
N CYS A 36 16.15 8.85 13.91
CA CYS A 36 15.07 8.75 12.92
C CYS A 36 13.67 8.67 13.55
N LEU A 37 13.60 8.35 14.84
CA LEU A 37 12.37 8.28 15.63
C LEU A 37 12.18 9.53 16.51
N GLU A 38 13.03 10.56 16.35
CA GLU A 38 12.97 11.81 17.12
C GLU A 38 12.90 11.59 18.64
N ILE A 39 13.66 10.59 19.13
CA ILE A 39 13.77 10.27 20.56
C ILE A 39 14.81 11.13 21.27
N ASP A 40 15.64 11.85 20.52
CA ASP A 40 16.61 12.78 21.10
C ASP A 40 15.84 13.79 21.98
N ASP A 41 16.27 13.93 23.23
CA ASP A 41 15.67 14.82 24.25
C ASP A 41 14.26 14.43 24.75
N LYS A 42 13.81 13.18 24.55
CA LYS A 42 12.55 12.66 25.10
C LYS A 42 12.77 11.45 26.03
N ASP A 43 12.24 11.52 27.24
CA ASP A 43 12.27 10.40 28.20
C ASP A 43 11.32 9.26 27.80
N TYR A 44 10.26 9.59 27.07
CA TYR A 44 9.25 8.66 26.58
C TYR A 44 8.70 9.13 25.23
N ILE A 45 8.23 8.18 24.43
CA ILE A 45 7.53 8.41 23.17
C ILE A 45 6.08 7.96 23.37
N GLU A 46 5.14 8.72 22.83
CA GLU A 46 3.72 8.41 22.89
C GLU A 46 3.28 7.75 21.58
N ILE A 47 2.56 6.64 21.70
CA ILE A 47 1.80 6.06 20.57
C ILE A 47 0.33 6.30 20.88
N LYS A 48 -0.31 7.16 20.10
CA LYS A 48 -1.74 7.41 20.21
C LYS A 48 -2.49 6.21 19.64
N ILE A 49 -3.36 5.61 20.46
CA ILE A 49 -4.27 4.55 20.02
C ILE A 49 -5.63 5.20 19.80
N GLU A 50 -6.15 5.13 18.58
CA GLU A 50 -7.42 5.75 18.23
C GLU A 50 -8.62 4.84 18.51
N GLY A 51 -8.42 3.52 18.40
CA GLY A 51 -9.41 2.50 18.72
C GLY A 51 -8.77 1.14 18.97
N ILE A 52 -9.50 0.24 19.61
CA ILE A 52 -9.16 -1.17 19.75
C ILE A 52 -10.24 -1.94 19.00
N LEU A 53 -9.82 -2.75 18.03
CA LEU A 53 -10.70 -3.59 17.22
C LEU A 53 -10.70 -4.98 17.86
N ASP A 54 -11.87 -5.45 18.28
CA ASP A 54 -12.02 -6.74 18.96
C ASP A 54 -12.68 -7.80 18.06
N GLY A 55 -13.33 -7.39 16.97
CA GLY A 55 -14.04 -8.26 16.02
C GLY A 55 -13.39 -8.36 14.63
N GLU A 56 -13.55 -9.51 13.96
CA GLU A 56 -13.11 -9.68 12.57
C GLU A 56 -13.80 -8.69 11.62
N GLU A 57 -15.09 -8.42 11.82
CA GLU A 57 -15.86 -7.43 11.03
C GLU A 57 -15.30 -6.00 11.20
N GLU A 58 -14.96 -5.60 12.43
CA GLU A 58 -14.38 -4.28 12.72
C GLU A 58 -12.98 -4.11 12.08
N ILE A 59 -12.21 -5.20 11.98
CA ILE A 59 -10.91 -5.21 11.30
C ILE A 59 -11.08 -5.05 9.79
N GLU A 60 -12.05 -5.75 9.20
CA GLU A 60 -12.35 -5.63 7.76
C GLU A 60 -12.80 -4.22 7.38
N GLU A 61 -13.69 -3.61 8.18
CA GLU A 61 -14.13 -2.23 7.98
C GLU A 61 -12.97 -1.23 8.07
N TYR A 62 -12.11 -1.36 9.09
CA TYR A 62 -10.95 -0.47 9.27
C TYR A 62 -9.90 -0.61 8.17
N ILE A 63 -9.65 -1.84 7.69
CA ILE A 63 -8.73 -2.06 6.55
C ILE A 63 -9.32 -1.44 5.27
N PHE A 64 -10.62 -1.59 5.04
CA PHE A 64 -11.30 -1.00 3.89
C PHE A 64 -11.26 0.53 3.92
N GLU A 65 -11.47 1.14 5.09
CA GLU A 65 -11.31 2.58 5.30
C GLU A 65 -9.88 3.08 5.02
N ILE A 66 -8.84 2.32 5.41
CA ILE A 66 -7.44 2.69 5.10
C ILE A 66 -7.15 2.57 3.61
N GLU A 67 -7.63 1.52 2.95
CA GLU A 67 -7.41 1.30 1.52
C GLU A 67 -8.10 2.35 0.64
N GLU A 68 -9.21 2.93 1.10
CA GLU A 68 -9.85 4.09 0.46
C GLU A 68 -9.37 5.45 1.02
N GLY A 69 -8.69 5.45 2.17
CA GLY A 69 -8.27 6.63 2.95
C GLY A 69 -6.99 7.33 2.47
N ASP A 70 -6.23 6.75 1.53
CA ASP A 70 -5.22 7.49 0.74
C ASP A 70 -5.86 8.48 -0.26
N ASN A 71 -7.18 8.71 -0.17
CA ASN A 71 -7.97 9.67 -0.92
C ASN A 71 -8.69 10.69 -0.01
N GLU A 72 -8.13 11.03 1.16
CA GLU A 72 -8.68 12.12 1.97
C GLU A 72 -8.31 13.50 1.39
N SER A 73 -9.09 13.92 0.40
CA SER A 73 -9.45 15.33 0.20
C SER A 73 -10.88 15.41 -0.35
N LEU A 74 -11.87 15.28 0.53
CA LEU A 74 -13.25 15.62 0.24
C LEU A 74 -13.73 16.65 1.27
N GLU A 75 -13.45 17.93 1.01
CA GLU A 75 -14.39 18.96 1.42
C GLU A 75 -15.53 18.94 0.40
N GLU A 76 -16.72 18.57 0.86
CA GLU A 76 -17.98 18.61 0.12
C GLU A 76 -18.22 20.04 -0.44
N ASN A 77 -17.89 20.26 -1.70
CA ASN A 77 -18.44 21.35 -2.49
C ASN A 77 -19.25 20.71 -3.63
N GLU A 78 -20.58 20.89 -3.58
CA GLU A 78 -21.42 20.70 -4.75
C GLU A 78 -21.00 21.73 -5.81
N ASP A 79 -20.71 21.25 -7.02
CA ASP A 79 -20.16 21.97 -8.19
C ASP A 79 -18.62 21.98 -8.25
N ASP A 80 -18.06 21.15 -9.15
CA ASP A 80 -16.90 21.44 -10.02
C ASP A 80 -16.20 20.15 -10.51
N GLY A 81 -16.55 19.69 -11.71
CA GLY A 81 -15.54 19.17 -12.65
C GLY A 81 -15.03 17.72 -12.55
N PHE A 82 -15.66 16.81 -11.80
CA PHE A 82 -15.24 15.41 -11.79
C PHE A 82 -15.83 14.62 -12.98
N ASN A 83 -15.28 14.81 -14.17
CA ASN A 83 -15.72 14.11 -15.38
C ASN A 83 -14.57 13.48 -16.18
N ASP A 84 -13.47 13.12 -15.51
CA ASP A 84 -12.31 12.49 -16.18
C ASP A 84 -11.95 11.14 -15.56
N CYS A 85 -12.97 10.34 -15.25
CA CYS A 85 -12.76 8.90 -15.09
C CYS A 85 -12.43 8.32 -16.47
N LEU A 86 -11.17 7.94 -16.68
CA LEU A 86 -10.76 7.23 -17.89
C LEU A 86 -11.38 5.83 -17.87
N TYR A 87 -12.30 5.56 -18.79
CA TYR A 87 -12.86 4.22 -18.92
C TYR A 87 -11.80 3.27 -19.50
N ILE A 88 -11.91 1.98 -19.19
CA ILE A 88 -11.05 0.94 -19.81
C ILE A 88 -11.10 1.03 -21.34
N GLU A 89 -12.24 1.50 -21.88
CA GLU A 89 -12.46 1.70 -23.31
C GLU A 89 -11.58 2.81 -23.92
N ASP A 90 -11.16 3.79 -23.11
CA ASP A 90 -10.38 4.95 -23.54
C ASP A 90 -8.88 4.66 -23.60
N ILE A 91 -8.44 3.54 -23.02
CA ILE A 91 -7.04 3.09 -23.04
C ILE A 91 -6.92 1.86 -23.94
N PRO A 92 -6.48 2.00 -25.21
CA PRO A 92 -6.55 0.93 -26.21
C PRO A 92 -5.90 -0.38 -25.79
N LYS A 93 -4.78 -0.31 -25.05
CA LYS A 93 -4.06 -1.48 -24.55
C LYS A 93 -4.85 -2.24 -23.48
N LEU A 94 -5.50 -1.51 -22.57
CA LEU A 94 -6.30 -2.10 -21.50
C LEU A 94 -7.59 -2.70 -22.06
N LYS A 95 -8.25 -2.01 -23.01
CA LYS A 95 -9.40 -2.55 -23.74
C LYS A 95 -9.08 -3.88 -24.42
N GLU A 96 -7.97 -3.95 -25.14
CA GLU A 96 -7.57 -5.17 -25.84
C GLU A 96 -7.30 -6.35 -24.88
N GLU A 97 -6.68 -6.07 -23.72
CA GLU A 97 -6.42 -7.09 -22.72
C GLU A 97 -7.70 -7.56 -22.01
N TYR A 98 -8.60 -6.62 -21.68
CA TYR A 98 -9.90 -6.92 -21.10
C TYR A 98 -10.74 -7.79 -22.04
N ASP A 99 -10.84 -7.41 -23.31
CA ASP A 99 -11.59 -8.17 -24.32
C ASP A 99 -11.02 -9.58 -24.52
N LYS A 100 -9.69 -9.74 -24.50
CA LYS A 100 -9.06 -11.06 -24.56
C LYS A 100 -9.46 -11.95 -23.38
N LYS A 101 -9.38 -11.41 -22.16
CA LYS A 101 -9.73 -12.14 -20.92
C LYS A 101 -11.21 -12.53 -20.90
N ILE A 102 -12.10 -11.61 -21.26
CA ILE A 102 -13.55 -11.88 -21.32
C ILE A 102 -13.85 -12.96 -22.38
N ASN A 103 -13.25 -12.87 -23.56
CA ASN A 103 -13.48 -13.88 -24.60
C ASN A 103 -12.95 -15.26 -24.22
N GLU A 104 -11.84 -15.34 -23.49
CA GLU A 104 -11.32 -16.61 -22.98
C GLU A 104 -12.29 -17.23 -21.95
N ILE A 105 -12.80 -16.43 -21.01
CA ILE A 105 -13.81 -16.85 -20.03
C ILE A 105 -15.08 -17.34 -20.72
N LEU A 106 -15.57 -16.60 -21.72
CA LEU A 106 -16.78 -16.96 -22.48
C LEU A 106 -16.59 -18.20 -23.36
N ARG A 107 -15.37 -18.48 -23.84
CA ARG A 107 -15.06 -19.71 -24.58
C ARG A 107 -15.04 -20.90 -23.65
N ARG A 108 -14.46 -20.77 -22.45
CA ARG A 108 -14.48 -21.82 -21.42
C ARG A 108 -15.91 -22.18 -21.00
N LYS A 109 -16.76 -21.17 -20.79
CA LYS A 109 -18.19 -21.37 -20.46
C LYS A 109 -19.06 -21.96 -21.58
N ARG A 110 -18.58 -22.03 -22.83
CA ARG A 110 -19.33 -22.58 -23.97
C ARG A 110 -19.00 -24.05 -24.28
N VAL A 111 -18.05 -24.63 -23.56
CA VAL A 111 -17.57 -26.02 -23.73
C VAL A 111 -18.00 -26.92 -22.56
N GLU A 112 -18.65 -26.34 -21.54
CA GLU A 112 -19.42 -27.02 -20.49
C GLU A 112 -20.92 -26.99 -20.83
#